data_AF-A0A957L9M7-F1
#
_entry.id   AF-A0A957L9M7-F1
#
_cell.length_a   1.000
_cell.length_b   1.000
_cell.length_c   1.000
_cell.angle_alpha   90.00
_cell.angle_beta   90.00
_cell.angle_gamma   90.00
#
_symmetry.space_group_name_H-M   'P 1'
#
loop_
_entity.id
_entity.type
_entity.pdbx_description
1 polymer ?
#
loop_
_entity_poly.entity_id
_entity_poly.type
_entity_poly.pdbx_seq_one_letter_code
_entity_poly.pdbx_strand_id
1 'polypeptide(L)'
;MTTWTELEQTAQEAELVVAFFDITNFQKTVRSWSSQEMINFMGEYYEFVGEIVAAYNGRLIKFLGDAGLIAFLPEDTDNAAKMLLELQEKGDAWLADRPLRSRHIIKAHYGPLACGLFGTRDEKRFDILGDTVNTAATLASNGVAITPQLFRKLSPEMRQAFKKHTPPITYIANGDSHG
;
A
#
# COMPACT_ATOMS: atom_id res chain seq x y z
N MET A 1 15.91 6.42 -16.69
CA MET A 1 15.11 6.22 -15.47
C MET A 1 14.47 4.85 -15.62
N THR A 2 14.41 4.07 -14.56
CA THR A 2 13.83 2.73 -14.57
C THR A 2 12.33 2.84 -14.84
N THR A 3 11.78 2.06 -15.77
CA THR A 3 10.34 2.08 -16.08
C THR A 3 9.67 0.77 -15.69
N TRP A 4 8.36 0.80 -15.45
CA TRP A 4 7.58 -0.43 -15.21
C TRP A 4 7.72 -1.45 -16.33
N THR A 5 7.72 -0.98 -17.59
CA THR A 5 7.89 -1.83 -18.77
C THR A 5 9.23 -2.57 -18.77
N GLU A 6 10.31 -1.95 -18.29
CA GLU A 6 11.61 -2.60 -18.15
C GLU A 6 11.60 -3.64 -17.03
N LEU A 7 10.96 -3.34 -15.89
CA LEU A 7 10.86 -4.26 -14.75
C LEU A 7 10.06 -5.52 -15.09
N GLU A 8 9.10 -5.44 -16.02
CA GLU A 8 8.26 -6.57 -16.43
C GLU A 8 8.97 -7.57 -17.36
N GLN A 9 10.02 -7.16 -18.07
CA GLN A 9 10.63 -8.00 -19.11
C GLN A 9 11.52 -9.11 -18.54
N THR A 10 12.29 -8.79 -17.51
CA THR A 10 13.27 -9.71 -16.92
C THR A 10 13.32 -9.55 -15.41
N ALA A 11 13.42 -10.68 -14.71
CA ALA A 11 13.60 -10.65 -13.27
C ALA A 11 14.94 -9.99 -12.91
N GLN A 12 14.89 -8.99 -12.04
CA GLN A 12 16.03 -8.16 -11.67
C GLN A 12 15.87 -7.56 -10.27
N GLU A 13 16.97 -7.04 -9.73
CA GLU A 13 16.94 -6.23 -8.51
C GLU A 13 16.60 -4.76 -8.85
N ALA A 14 15.75 -4.14 -8.06
CA ALA A 14 15.41 -2.73 -8.14
C ALA A 14 15.15 -2.14 -6.75
N GLU A 15 15.40 -0.84 -6.57
CA GLU A 15 14.90 -0.11 -5.40
C GLU A 15 13.52 0.44 -5.70
N LEU A 16 12.54 0.18 -4.84
CA LEU A 16 11.17 0.68 -4.97
C LEU A 16 10.66 1.18 -3.62
N VAL A 17 9.65 2.05 -3.66
CA VAL A 17 8.73 2.20 -2.52
C VAL A 17 7.73 1.05 -2.59
N VAL A 18 7.53 0.35 -1.49
CA VAL A 18 6.53 -0.70 -1.33
C VAL A 18 5.54 -0.28 -0.27
N ALA A 19 4.26 -0.39 -0.58
CA ALA A 19 3.18 -0.14 0.36
C ALA A 19 2.22 -1.33 0.44
N PHE A 20 1.78 -1.63 1.65
CA PHE A 20 0.62 -2.46 1.91
C PHE A 20 -0.51 -1.59 2.45
N PHE A 21 -1.73 -1.82 1.99
CA PHE A 21 -2.93 -1.40 2.70
C PHE A 21 -3.75 -2.62 3.11
N ASP A 22 -4.59 -2.43 4.12
CA ASP A 22 -5.53 -3.41 4.66
C ASP A 22 -6.73 -2.68 5.29
N ILE A 23 -7.87 -3.36 5.46
CA ILE A 23 -9.08 -2.81 6.07
C ILE A 23 -9.33 -3.45 7.43
N THR A 24 -9.39 -2.63 8.48
CA THR A 24 -9.75 -3.14 9.81
C THR A 24 -11.16 -3.73 9.85
N ASN A 25 -11.36 -4.78 10.65
CA ASN A 25 -12.65 -5.43 10.88
C ASN A 25 -13.34 -6.05 9.64
N PHE A 26 -12.72 -6.06 8.46
CA PHE A 26 -13.34 -6.61 7.24
C PHE A 26 -13.84 -8.04 7.44
N GLN A 27 -12.97 -8.94 7.91
CA GLN A 27 -13.33 -10.34 8.20
C GLN A 27 -14.49 -10.50 9.19
N LYS A 28 -14.70 -9.56 10.11
CA LYS A 28 -15.84 -9.61 11.03
C LYS A 28 -17.11 -9.19 10.33
N THR A 29 -17.04 -8.16 9.50
CA THR A 29 -18.18 -7.58 8.79
C THR A 29 -18.71 -8.51 7.70
N VAL A 30 -17.82 -9.12 6.91
CA VAL A 30 -18.24 -9.94 5.76
C VAL A 30 -18.75 -11.33 6.13
N ARG A 31 -18.67 -11.74 7.40
CA ARG A 31 -19.19 -13.06 7.86
C ARG A 31 -20.69 -13.21 7.68
N SER A 32 -21.44 -12.12 7.73
CA SER A 32 -22.89 -12.14 7.54
C SER A 32 -23.31 -11.87 6.10
N TRP A 33 -22.35 -11.63 5.20
CA TRP A 33 -22.63 -11.33 3.81
C TRP A 33 -22.81 -12.61 2.99
N SER A 34 -23.70 -12.54 2.02
CA SER A 34 -23.76 -13.47 0.90
C SER A 34 -22.53 -13.30 0.00
N SER A 35 -22.25 -14.31 -0.81
CA SER A 35 -21.18 -14.24 -1.82
C SER A 35 -21.38 -13.08 -2.81
N GLN A 36 -22.64 -12.75 -3.15
CA GLN A 36 -22.92 -11.67 -4.08
C GLN A 36 -22.63 -10.29 -3.48
N GLU A 37 -22.99 -10.08 -2.21
CA GLU A 37 -22.65 -8.83 -1.50
C GLU A 37 -21.14 -8.65 -1.41
N MET A 38 -20.41 -9.73 -1.10
CA MET A 38 -18.94 -9.72 -1.08
C MET A 38 -18.36 -9.40 -2.46
N ILE A 39 -18.83 -10.04 -3.53
CA ILE A 39 -18.34 -9.79 -4.89
C ILE A 39 -18.57 -8.33 -5.29
N ASN A 40 -19.77 -7.79 -5.05
CA ASN A 40 -20.11 -6.41 -5.42
C ASN A 40 -19.23 -5.41 -4.65
N PHE A 41 -19.13 -5.59 -3.33
CA PHE A 41 -18.31 -4.71 -2.50
C PHE A 41 -16.84 -4.75 -2.92
N MET A 42 -16.27 -5.96 -3.08
CA MET A 42 -14.86 -6.09 -3.45
C MET A 42 -14.59 -5.55 -4.85
N GLY A 43 -15.51 -5.73 -5.81
CA GLY A 43 -15.40 -5.15 -7.14
C GLY A 43 -15.34 -3.62 -7.09
N GLU A 44 -16.27 -2.96 -6.41
CA GLU A 44 -16.26 -1.51 -6.24
C GLU A 44 -15.02 -1.01 -5.49
N TYR A 45 -14.62 -1.72 -4.44
CA TYR A 45 -13.47 -1.35 -3.63
C TYR A 45 -12.16 -1.46 -4.41
N TYR A 46 -11.99 -2.51 -5.21
CA TYR A 46 -10.80 -2.70 -6.03
C TYR A 46 -10.65 -1.61 -7.09
N GLU A 47 -11.74 -1.22 -7.76
CA GLU A 47 -11.72 -0.10 -8.71
C GLU A 47 -11.36 1.21 -8.01
N PHE A 48 -12.01 1.50 -6.87
CA PHE A 48 -11.74 2.71 -6.08
C PHE A 48 -10.26 2.82 -5.66
N VAL A 49 -9.68 1.75 -5.12
CA VAL A 49 -8.26 1.75 -4.73
C VAL A 49 -7.37 1.84 -5.97
N GLY A 50 -7.69 1.10 -7.03
CA GLY A 50 -6.94 1.10 -8.28
C GLY A 50 -6.84 2.49 -8.90
N GLU A 51 -7.94 3.25 -8.94
CA GLU A 51 -7.99 4.62 -9.43
C GLU A 51 -7.08 5.56 -8.62
N ILE A 52 -7.15 5.49 -7.29
CA ILE A 52 -6.28 6.30 -6.41
C ILE A 52 -4.81 5.95 -6.67
N VAL A 53 -4.46 4.66 -6.70
CA VAL A 53 -3.07 4.24 -6.92
C VAL A 53 -2.53 4.73 -8.27
N ALA A 54 -3.32 4.60 -9.34
CA ALA A 54 -2.94 5.02 -10.67
C ALA A 54 -2.78 6.56 -10.79
N ALA A 55 -3.61 7.35 -10.09
CA ALA A 55 -3.54 8.81 -10.10
C ALA A 55 -2.20 9.37 -9.57
N TYR A 56 -1.45 8.57 -8.81
CA TYR A 56 -0.14 8.92 -8.26
C TYR A 56 1.03 8.18 -8.92
N ASN A 57 0.85 7.62 -10.13
CA ASN A 57 1.84 6.79 -10.84
C ASN A 57 2.24 5.52 -10.08
N GLY A 58 1.42 5.11 -9.11
CA GLY A 58 1.62 3.87 -8.39
C GLY A 58 1.20 2.67 -9.23
N ARG A 59 1.78 1.53 -8.89
CA ARG A 59 1.39 0.25 -9.47
C ARG A 59 0.80 -0.65 -8.41
N LEU A 60 -0.47 -1.00 -8.57
CA LEU A 60 -1.06 -2.09 -7.81
C LEU A 60 -0.49 -3.41 -8.34
N ILE A 61 0.25 -4.12 -7.47
CA ILE A 61 0.90 -5.39 -7.81
C ILE A 61 -0.12 -6.52 -7.72
N LYS A 62 -0.82 -6.60 -6.59
CA LYS A 62 -1.88 -7.59 -6.35
C LYS A 62 -2.74 -7.22 -5.15
N PHE A 63 -4.00 -7.64 -5.21
CA PHE A 63 -4.86 -7.74 -4.03
C PHE A 63 -4.65 -9.07 -3.32
N LEU A 64 -4.85 -9.07 -2.00
CA LEU A 64 -4.86 -10.23 -1.12
C LEU A 64 -6.11 -10.14 -0.23
N GLY A 65 -7.28 -10.37 -0.82
CA GLY A 65 -8.56 -10.08 -0.15
C GLY A 65 -8.75 -8.57 -0.01
N ASP A 66 -9.03 -8.11 1.20
CA ASP A 66 -9.16 -6.69 1.56
C ASP A 66 -7.84 -5.94 1.67
N ALA A 67 -6.72 -6.65 1.62
CA ALA A 67 -5.40 -6.05 1.55
C ALA A 67 -4.90 -5.91 0.11
N GLY A 68 -3.90 -5.05 -0.10
CA GLY A 68 -3.22 -4.96 -1.39
C GLY A 68 -1.77 -4.54 -1.27
N LEU A 69 -0.98 -4.98 -2.26
CA LEU A 69 0.43 -4.66 -2.42
C LEU A 69 0.59 -3.66 -3.56
N ILE A 70 1.20 -2.52 -3.26
CA ILE A 70 1.45 -1.42 -4.18
C ILE A 70 2.95 -1.15 -4.23
N ALA A 71 3.44 -0.71 -5.38
CA ALA A 71 4.80 -0.22 -5.50
C ALA A 71 4.89 1.07 -6.33
N PHE A 72 5.93 1.86 -6.07
CA PHE A 72 6.29 3.06 -6.80
C PHE A 72 7.76 3.03 -7.18
N LEU A 73 8.07 3.60 -8.33
CA LEU A 73 9.46 3.84 -8.76
C LEU A 73 10.11 4.93 -7.87
N PRO A 74 11.45 4.96 -7.76
CA PRO A 74 12.15 5.93 -6.90
C PRO A 74 11.80 7.40 -7.17
N GLU A 75 11.59 7.77 -8.43
CA GLU A 75 11.19 9.13 -8.83
C GLU A 75 9.81 9.56 -8.29
N ASP A 76 8.94 8.59 -8.00
CA ASP A 76 7.58 8.80 -7.51
C ASP A 76 7.48 8.65 -5.99
N THR A 77 8.59 8.71 -5.24
CA THR A 77 8.58 8.53 -3.78
C THR A 77 7.63 9.50 -3.05
N ASP A 78 7.60 10.78 -3.46
CA ASP A 78 6.68 11.76 -2.90
C ASP A 78 5.22 11.49 -3.31
N ASN A 79 5.00 10.99 -4.53
CA ASN A 79 3.68 10.58 -4.99
C ASN A 79 3.17 9.39 -4.20
N ALA A 80 4.04 8.43 -3.86
CA ALA A 80 3.73 7.33 -2.96
C ALA A 80 3.21 7.87 -1.63
N ALA A 81 3.93 8.78 -0.97
CA ALA A 81 3.52 9.36 0.30
C ALA A 81 2.18 10.11 0.23
N LYS A 82 1.94 10.88 -0.84
CA LYS A 82 0.63 11.54 -1.07
C LYS A 82 -0.48 10.52 -1.24
N MET A 83 -0.24 9.46 -2.00
CA MET A 83 -1.19 8.38 -2.21
C MET A 83 -1.56 7.70 -0.88
N LEU A 84 -0.61 7.42 0.01
CA LEU A 84 -0.92 6.80 1.31
C LEU A 84 -1.89 7.67 2.12
N LEU A 85 -1.67 8.99 2.13
CA LEU A 85 -2.52 9.93 2.87
C LEU A 85 -3.90 10.05 2.22
N GLU A 86 -3.96 10.16 0.89
CA GLU A 86 -5.24 10.26 0.17
C GLU A 86 -6.06 8.96 0.28
N LEU A 87 -5.42 7.79 0.18
CA LEU A 87 -6.09 6.50 0.36
C LEU A 87 -6.62 6.35 1.79
N GLN A 88 -5.90 6.82 2.81
CA GLN A 88 -6.42 6.85 4.17
C GLN A 88 -7.66 7.76 4.26
N GLU A 89 -7.55 9.02 3.84
CA GLU A 89 -8.64 10.00 3.98
C GLU A 89 -9.89 9.62 3.17
N LYS A 90 -9.73 9.44 1.86
CA LYS A 90 -10.85 9.12 0.97
C LYS A 90 -11.35 7.71 1.20
N GLY A 91 -10.45 6.77 1.48
CA GLY A 91 -10.83 5.39 1.75
C GLY A 91 -11.61 5.26 3.05
N ASP A 92 -11.21 5.94 4.12
CA ASP A 92 -11.96 5.91 5.38
C ASP A 92 -13.34 6.56 5.23
N ALA A 93 -13.45 7.65 4.45
CA ALA A 93 -14.74 8.23 4.09
C ALA A 93 -15.61 7.24 3.28
N TRP A 94 -15.03 6.61 2.27
CA TRP A 94 -15.72 5.62 1.42
C TRP A 94 -16.22 4.40 2.22
N LEU A 95 -15.46 3.98 3.24
CA LEU A 95 -15.86 2.91 4.15
C LEU A 95 -16.92 3.37 5.16
N ALA A 96 -16.87 4.61 5.64
CA ALA A 96 -17.82 5.16 6.59
C ALA A 96 -19.25 5.27 6.02
N ASP A 97 -19.37 5.49 4.71
CA ASP A 97 -20.66 5.50 4.00
C ASP A 97 -21.26 4.10 3.81
N ARG A 98 -20.57 3.05 4.27
CA ARG A 98 -20.96 1.65 4.16
C ARG A 98 -21.16 1.05 5.56
N PRO A 99 -21.84 -0.11 5.69
CA PRO A 99 -22.08 -0.75 7.00
C PRO A 99 -20.82 -1.42 7.59
N LEU A 100 -19.66 -0.79 7.42
CA LEU A 100 -18.35 -1.23 7.85
C LEU A 100 -17.81 -0.24 8.88
N ARG A 101 -17.69 -0.67 10.15
CA ARG A 101 -16.91 0.08 11.15
C ARG A 101 -15.43 -0.21 10.95
N SER A 102 -14.92 0.31 9.84
CA SER A 102 -13.62 -0.03 9.28
C SER A 102 -12.87 1.22 8.89
N ARG A 103 -11.55 1.09 8.90
CA ARG A 103 -10.56 2.09 8.50
C ARG A 103 -9.38 1.41 7.83
N HIS A 104 -8.69 2.13 6.97
CA HIS A 104 -7.49 1.69 6.30
C HIS A 104 -6.30 1.69 7.27
N ILE A 105 -5.52 0.62 7.19
CA ILE A 105 -4.17 0.56 7.72
C ILE A 105 -3.22 0.51 6.54
N ILE A 106 -2.29 1.46 6.47
CA ILE A 106 -1.37 1.61 5.36
C ILE A 106 0.05 1.66 5.90
N LYS A 107 0.94 0.87 5.29
CA LYS A 107 2.31 0.65 5.73
C LYS A 107 3.24 0.74 4.55
N ALA A 108 4.30 1.54 4.62
CA ALA A 108 5.23 1.64 3.50
C ALA A 108 6.70 1.68 3.89
N HIS A 109 7.53 1.16 2.98
CA HIS A 109 8.97 1.05 3.10
C HIS A 109 9.64 1.40 1.76
N TYR A 110 10.92 1.76 1.79
CA TYR A 110 11.77 1.94 0.61
C TYR A 110 13.01 1.07 0.77
N GLY A 111 13.35 0.32 -0.27
CA GLY A 111 14.58 -0.47 -0.29
C GLY A 111 14.72 -1.34 -1.54
N PRO A 112 15.84 -2.09 -1.65
CA PRO A 112 16.08 -3.03 -2.74
C PRO A 112 15.18 -4.26 -2.63
N LEU A 113 14.73 -4.77 -3.77
CA LEU A 113 13.92 -6.00 -3.87
C LEU A 113 14.14 -6.67 -5.22
N ALA A 114 13.72 -7.93 -5.33
CA ALA A 114 13.64 -8.63 -6.61
C ALA A 114 12.26 -8.39 -7.23
N CYS A 115 12.21 -8.05 -8.51
CA CYS A 115 10.97 -7.84 -9.27
C CYS A 115 11.05 -8.57 -10.61
N GLY A 116 9.89 -8.90 -11.20
CA GLY A 116 9.79 -9.58 -12.49
C GLY A 116 8.61 -10.54 -12.58
N LEU A 117 8.60 -11.37 -13.62
CA LEU A 117 7.58 -12.38 -13.84
C LEU A 117 7.87 -13.67 -13.04
N PHE A 118 7.07 -13.92 -12.01
CA PHE A 118 7.15 -15.11 -11.15
C PHE A 118 5.89 -15.97 -11.29
N GLY A 119 6.02 -17.28 -11.06
CA GLY A 119 4.92 -18.24 -11.17
C GLY A 119 5.35 -19.55 -11.82
N THR A 120 4.36 -20.41 -12.08
CA THR A 120 4.56 -21.64 -12.87
C THR A 120 4.80 -21.31 -14.34
N ARG A 121 5.07 -22.32 -15.17
CA ARG A 121 5.32 -22.13 -16.60
C ARG A 121 4.19 -21.36 -17.30
N ASP A 122 2.95 -21.64 -16.93
CA ASP A 122 1.76 -21.15 -17.65
C ASP A 122 1.05 -20.00 -16.93
N GLU A 123 1.45 -19.66 -15.71
CA GLU A 123 0.78 -18.65 -14.87
C GLU A 123 1.77 -17.67 -14.26
N LYS A 124 2.61 -17.05 -15.10
CA LYS A 124 3.51 -15.99 -14.64
C LYS A 124 2.77 -14.67 -14.47
N ARG A 125 3.07 -13.96 -13.37
CA ARG A 125 2.61 -12.61 -13.11
C ARG A 125 3.75 -11.74 -12.64
N PHE A 126 3.68 -10.45 -12.92
CA PHE A 126 4.62 -9.50 -12.34
C PHE A 126 4.43 -9.46 -10.83
N ASP A 127 5.50 -9.61 -10.08
CA ASP A 127 5.48 -9.56 -8.62
C ASP A 127 6.79 -8.95 -8.09
N ILE A 128 6.79 -8.61 -6.81
CA ILE A 128 7.94 -8.10 -6.07
C ILE A 128 8.17 -8.95 -4.82
N LEU A 129 9.44 -9.28 -4.55
CA LEU A 129 9.85 -10.23 -3.52
C LEU A 129 11.08 -9.71 -2.78
N GLY A 130 11.20 -10.03 -1.49
CA GLY A 130 12.40 -9.78 -0.68
C GLY A 130 12.12 -9.01 0.60
N ASP A 131 13.19 -8.71 1.33
CA ASP A 131 13.11 -8.13 2.68
C ASP A 131 12.43 -6.76 2.72
N THR A 132 12.50 -5.99 1.63
CA THR A 132 11.78 -4.71 1.53
C THR A 132 10.26 -4.91 1.61
N VAL A 133 9.74 -5.94 0.96
CA VAL A 133 8.30 -6.31 1.00
C VAL A 133 7.93 -6.79 2.41
N ASN A 134 8.75 -7.66 3.00
CA ASN A 134 8.53 -8.18 4.36
C ASN A 134 8.56 -7.08 5.43
N THR A 135 9.46 -6.10 5.28
CA THR A 135 9.59 -4.96 6.19
C THR A 135 8.35 -4.07 6.14
N ALA A 136 7.82 -3.79 4.95
CA ALA A 136 6.56 -3.04 4.82
C ALA A 136 5.37 -3.81 5.44
N ALA A 137 5.25 -5.12 5.17
CA ALA A 137 4.14 -5.93 5.66
C ALA A 137 4.07 -6.02 7.19
N THR A 138 5.23 -6.17 7.84
CA THR A 138 5.34 -6.39 9.30
C THR A 138 5.33 -5.09 10.11
N LEU A 139 5.36 -3.92 9.47
CA LEU A 139 5.30 -2.63 10.15
C LEU A 139 4.01 -2.50 10.99
N ALA A 140 4.12 -2.06 12.24
CA ALA A 140 2.95 -1.83 13.09
C ALA A 140 2.29 -0.49 12.74
N SER A 141 0.97 -0.48 12.53
CA SER A 141 0.22 0.73 12.20
C SER A 141 -1.25 0.62 12.61
N ASN A 142 -1.84 1.76 13.00
CA ASN A 142 -3.27 1.96 13.23
C ASN A 142 -3.88 2.99 12.25
N GLY A 143 -3.14 3.32 11.20
CA GLY A 143 -3.44 4.33 10.18
C GLY A 143 -2.35 4.29 9.11
N VAL A 144 -1.70 5.42 8.81
CA VAL A 144 -0.54 5.45 7.91
C VAL A 144 0.76 5.38 8.71
N ALA A 145 1.64 4.43 8.37
CA ALA A 145 2.99 4.35 8.90
C ALA A 145 4.02 4.15 7.79
N ILE A 146 5.15 4.87 7.89
CA ILE A 146 6.31 4.71 7.02
C ILE A 146 7.57 4.48 7.84
N THR A 147 8.52 3.74 7.27
CA THR A 147 9.81 3.52 7.93
C THR A 147 10.74 4.73 7.80
N PRO A 148 11.80 4.82 8.64
CA PRO A 148 12.81 5.88 8.51
C PRO A 148 13.50 5.92 7.14
N GLN A 149 13.67 4.77 6.47
CA GLN A 149 14.28 4.68 5.14
C GLN A 149 13.41 5.41 4.10
N LEU A 150 12.10 5.16 4.09
CA LEU A 150 11.17 5.88 3.22
C LEU A 150 11.12 7.37 3.57
N PHE A 151 11.01 7.72 4.85
CA PHE A 151 10.98 9.12 5.29
C PHE A 151 12.21 9.92 4.80
N ARG A 152 13.40 9.31 4.79
CA ARG A 152 14.64 9.94 4.29
C ARG A 152 14.67 10.14 2.78
N LYS A 153 13.84 9.43 2.02
CA LYS A 153 13.70 9.59 0.56
C LYS A 153 12.70 10.67 0.17
N LEU A 154 11.79 11.04 1.09
CA LEU A 154 10.85 12.13 0.90
C LEU A 154 11.53 13.50 0.79
N SER A 155 10.93 14.40 0.01
CA SER A 155 11.28 15.82 -0.01
C SER A 155 11.08 16.50 1.35
N PRO A 156 11.78 17.62 1.63
CA PRO A 156 11.59 18.39 2.86
C PRO A 156 10.12 18.79 3.10
N GLU A 157 9.38 19.13 2.05
CA GLU A 157 7.97 19.50 2.10
C GLU A 157 7.13 18.29 2.51
N MET A 158 7.34 17.14 1.86
CA MET A 158 6.54 15.95 2.11
C MET A 158 6.79 15.37 3.51
N ARG A 159 8.00 15.53 4.06
CA ARG A 159 8.31 15.13 5.43
C ARG A 159 7.47 15.84 6.49
N GLN A 160 6.96 17.04 6.22
CA GLN A 160 6.15 17.81 7.18
C GLN A 160 4.82 17.13 7.49
N ALA A 161 4.33 16.25 6.62
CA ALA A 161 3.09 15.49 6.82
C ALA A 161 3.24 14.33 7.82
N PHE A 162 4.46 13.99 8.24
CA PHE A 162 4.74 12.86 9.11
C PHE A 162 5.45 13.27 10.39
N LYS A 163 5.07 12.65 11.51
CA LYS A 163 5.73 12.81 12.82
C LYS A 163 6.37 11.51 13.26
N LYS A 164 7.50 11.61 13.96
CA LYS A 164 8.20 10.45 14.54
C LYS A 164 7.37 9.84 15.68
N HIS A 165 7.28 8.52 15.70
CA HIS A 165 6.67 7.72 16.76
C HIS A 165 7.69 6.71 17.34
N THR A 166 7.60 6.40 18.63
CA THR A 166 8.52 5.52 19.36
C THR A 166 7.80 4.81 20.52
N PRO A 167 8.02 3.50 20.80
CA PRO A 167 8.75 2.46 20.04
C PRO A 167 7.83 1.40 19.37
N PRO A 168 8.20 0.82 18.18
CA PRO A 168 9.45 1.02 17.42
C PRO A 168 9.50 2.35 16.64
N ILE A 169 10.70 2.78 16.21
CA ILE A 169 10.85 4.05 15.46
C ILE A 169 10.16 3.92 14.10
N THR A 170 9.01 4.57 13.99
CA THR A 170 8.19 4.67 12.78
C THR A 170 7.78 6.13 12.59
N TYR A 171 7.32 6.50 11.40
CA TYR A 171 6.75 7.83 11.14
C TYR A 171 5.30 7.67 10.74
N ILE A 172 4.40 8.38 11.40
CA ILE A 172 2.95 8.26 11.22
C ILE A 172 2.37 9.56 10.69
N ALA A 173 1.24 9.50 9.99
CA ALA A 173 0.56 10.69 9.48
C ALA A 173 0.19 11.67 10.61
N ASN A 174 0.21 12.95 10.32
CA ASN A 174 -0.28 13.98 11.24
C ASN A 174 -1.80 13.80 11.44
N GLY A 175 -2.22 13.48 12.66
CA GLY A 175 -3.61 13.18 13.01
C GLY A 175 -3.79 11.78 13.58
N ASP A 176 -2.89 10.86 13.27
CA ASP A 176 -2.95 9.50 13.78
C ASP A 176 -2.42 9.38 15.22
N SER A 177 -3.03 8.45 15.96
CA SER A 177 -2.60 8.00 17.28
C SER A 177 -2.37 6.49 17.28
N HIS A 178 -1.15 6.04 17.59
CA HIS A 178 -0.90 4.66 17.99
C HIS A 178 -1.39 4.49 19.43
N GLY A 179 -2.55 3.84 19.60
CA GLY A 179 -3.00 3.31 20.88
C GLY A 179 -2.34 1.98 21.18
#